data_AF-A0A2H1W209-F1
#
_entry.id   AF-A0A2H1W209-F1
#
_cell.length_a   1.000
_cell.length_b   1.000
_cell.length_c   1.000
_cell.angle_alpha   90.00
_cell.angle_beta   90.00
_cell.angle_gamma   90.00
#
_symmetry.space_group_name_H-M   'P 1'
#
loop_
_entity.id
_entity.type
_entity.pdbx_description
1 polymer ?
#
loop_
_entity_poly.entity_id
_entity_poly.type
_entity_poly.pdbx_seq_one_letter_code
_entity_poly.pdbx_strand_id
1 'polypeptide(L)'
;MGSSLPDQNQTRAYGAEPSTRASKSHLFIIDSGWMPLPTRAAADPELADCLADKKNPVASMCVRFACETMRYMVSRACRGPCCVAADIPPLLRRCAAVARVALRWGRAMHDAKLHLAYTMDNEGYLTLKVANVPLRSVWEVSMRVELVVDDGRAAPWPRAGAVRVARVVSDVPVHEHELRRALAHTPRDWGHAPRTIWRMFRYLKHKTRDDELLLA
;
A
#
# COMPACT_ATOMS: atom_id res chain seq x y z
N MET A 1 14.00 23.82 77.45
CA MET A 1 15.12 24.72 77.17
C MET A 1 15.52 24.50 75.71
N GLY A 2 15.44 25.43 74.77
CA GLY A 2 15.17 26.87 74.89
C GLY A 2 16.35 27.71 74.41
N SER A 3 16.69 27.61 73.12
CA SER A 3 17.62 28.43 72.29
C SER A 3 17.70 27.79 70.89
N SER A 4 17.98 28.45 69.76
CA SER A 4 17.95 29.89 69.41
C SER A 4 17.86 30.06 67.88
N LEU A 5 17.62 31.30 67.43
CA LEU A 5 17.59 31.78 66.03
C LEU A 5 18.97 32.36 65.58
N PRO A 6 19.25 32.74 64.30
CA PRO A 6 18.31 33.30 63.31
C PRO A 6 18.52 33.00 61.79
N ASP A 7 17.66 33.64 60.98
CA ASP A 7 17.68 33.77 59.52
C ASP A 7 18.98 34.28 58.88
N GLN A 8 19.22 33.90 57.60
CA GLN A 8 19.29 34.88 56.50
C GLN A 8 19.30 34.29 55.06
N ASN A 9 18.30 34.72 54.27
CA ASN A 9 18.30 35.11 52.85
C ASN A 9 18.98 34.29 51.72
N GLN A 10 18.16 34.00 50.68
CA GLN A 10 18.39 34.17 49.22
C GLN A 10 19.61 33.44 48.58
N THR A 11 19.51 32.74 47.44
CA THR A 11 18.92 33.23 46.18
C THR A 11 18.74 32.10 45.15
N ARG A 12 17.71 32.22 44.29
CA ARG A 12 17.55 31.65 42.91
C ARG A 12 17.68 30.14 42.63
N ALA A 13 16.59 29.67 42.05
CA ALA A 13 16.46 28.45 41.27
C ALA A 13 17.56 28.20 40.21
N TYR A 14 17.96 26.93 40.11
CA TYR A 14 18.28 26.29 38.83
C TYR A 14 17.48 24.99 38.72
N GLY A 15 16.67 24.87 37.68
CA GLY A 15 15.92 23.65 37.39
C GLY A 15 16.82 22.60 36.73
N ALA A 16 16.59 21.34 37.08
CA ALA A 16 17.15 20.19 36.38
C ALA A 16 16.04 19.18 36.11
N GLU A 17 15.33 19.34 34.99
CA GLU A 17 14.50 18.27 34.44
C GLU A 17 15.41 17.13 33.94
N PRO A 18 15.15 15.86 34.31
CA PRO A 18 15.71 14.73 33.61
C PRO A 18 14.95 14.52 32.28
N SER A 19 15.20 15.41 31.31
CA SER A 19 14.84 15.15 29.92
C SER A 19 15.78 14.10 29.34
N THR A 20 15.26 12.91 29.09
CA THR A 20 15.51 12.19 27.82
C THR A 20 14.51 11.06 27.66
N ARG A 21 13.35 11.43 27.12
CA ARG A 21 12.34 10.53 26.59
C ARG A 21 12.98 9.62 25.55
N ALA A 22 13.32 8.38 25.94
CA ALA A 22 13.81 7.34 25.05
C ALA A 22 12.68 6.89 24.10
N SER A 23 12.37 7.77 23.14
CA SER A 23 11.35 7.57 22.12
C SER A 23 11.85 6.49 21.17
N LYS A 24 11.53 5.23 21.50
CA LYS A 24 11.81 4.05 20.67
C LYS A 24 11.58 4.39 19.21
N SER A 25 12.66 4.44 18.46
CA SER A 25 12.64 4.57 17.01
C SER A 25 11.94 3.33 16.48
N HIS A 26 10.64 3.47 16.18
CA HIS A 26 9.89 2.46 15.43
C HIS A 26 10.50 2.37 14.04
N LEU A 27 11.50 1.50 13.98
CA LEU A 27 12.12 0.93 12.81
C LEU A 27 10.97 0.55 11.86
N PHE A 28 10.98 1.08 10.64
CA PHE A 28 10.08 0.63 9.59
C PHE A 28 10.53 -0.77 9.14
N ILE A 29 10.27 -1.77 9.99
CA ILE A 29 10.36 -3.18 9.62
C ILE A 29 9.19 -3.41 8.67
N ILE A 30 9.49 -3.32 7.36
CA ILE A 30 8.62 -3.87 6.34
C ILE A 30 8.80 -5.38 6.42
N ASP A 31 8.09 -6.00 7.37
CA ASP A 31 8.11 -7.45 7.58
C ASP A 31 7.27 -8.12 6.49
N SER A 32 7.85 -8.17 5.29
CA SER A 32 7.16 -8.60 4.07
C SER A 32 7.21 -10.11 3.90
N GLY A 33 6.46 -10.83 4.75
CA GLY A 33 6.07 -12.22 4.53
C GLY A 33 5.07 -12.35 3.37
N TRP A 34 5.51 -12.03 2.14
CA TRP A 34 4.70 -12.07 0.92
C TRP A 34 5.10 -13.22 -0.01
N MET A 35 4.86 -14.44 0.48
CA MET A 35 5.08 -15.74 -0.17
C MET A 35 6.53 -16.05 -0.62
N PRO A 36 6.87 -17.32 -0.87
CA PRO A 36 8.17 -17.68 -1.42
C PRO A 36 8.34 -17.10 -2.83
N LEU A 37 9.47 -16.45 -3.08
CA LEU A 37 9.94 -16.26 -4.44
C LEU A 37 10.20 -17.64 -5.08
N PRO A 38 9.88 -17.87 -6.36
CA PRO A 38 10.52 -18.96 -7.08
C PRO A 38 12.03 -18.73 -7.08
N THR A 39 12.78 -19.76 -6.70
CA THR A 39 14.24 -19.70 -6.52
C THR A 39 14.93 -19.38 -7.84
N ARG A 40 15.92 -18.47 -7.81
CA ARG A 40 16.73 -18.06 -8.98
C ARG A 40 17.30 -19.26 -9.73
N ALA A 41 17.16 -19.28 -11.06
CA ALA A 41 18.29 -19.45 -12.01
C ALA A 41 17.85 -19.36 -13.49
N ALA A 42 17.77 -18.16 -14.06
CA ALA A 42 18.02 -17.89 -15.47
C ALA A 42 18.31 -16.39 -15.64
N ALA A 43 19.28 -16.04 -16.49
CA ALA A 43 19.51 -14.67 -16.91
C ALA A 43 19.05 -14.56 -18.36
N ASP A 44 17.73 -14.42 -18.56
CA ASP A 44 17.15 -14.39 -19.89
C ASP A 44 17.28 -13.01 -20.56
N PRO A 45 17.54 -12.95 -21.88
CA PRO A 45 17.70 -11.70 -22.64
C PRO A 45 16.39 -10.92 -22.88
N GLU A 46 15.29 -11.33 -22.25
CA GLU A 46 13.94 -10.74 -22.36
C GLU A 46 13.81 -9.31 -21.82
N LEU A 47 14.87 -8.73 -21.26
CA LEU A 47 14.89 -7.33 -20.82
C LEU A 47 14.75 -6.33 -22.00
N ALA A 48 14.99 -6.76 -23.23
CA ALA A 48 14.96 -5.93 -24.43
C ALA A 48 13.51 -5.67 -24.96
N ASP A 49 12.63 -6.66 -24.94
CA ASP A 49 11.25 -6.52 -25.45
C ASP A 49 10.37 -5.62 -24.57
N CYS A 50 10.79 -5.37 -23.33
CA CYS A 50 10.18 -4.38 -22.44
C CYS A 50 10.24 -2.92 -22.97
N LEU A 51 11.02 -2.65 -24.02
CA LEU A 51 11.15 -1.32 -24.65
C LEU A 51 10.28 -1.13 -25.90
N ALA A 52 9.62 -2.18 -26.40
CA ALA A 52 8.82 -2.12 -27.63
C ALA A 52 7.34 -1.74 -27.41
N ASP A 53 6.79 -1.91 -26.20
CA ASP A 53 5.39 -1.57 -25.90
C ASP A 53 5.23 -0.09 -25.50
N LYS A 54 4.68 0.72 -26.41
CA LYS A 54 4.51 2.17 -26.23
C LYS A 54 3.42 2.46 -25.19
N LYS A 55 3.87 2.54 -23.92
CA LYS A 55 3.14 2.81 -22.66
C LYS A 55 2.53 1.57 -22.00
N ASN A 56 3.40 0.73 -21.41
CA ASN A 56 2.98 -0.20 -20.35
C ASN A 56 2.38 0.61 -19.15
N PRO A 57 1.07 0.49 -18.86
CA PRO A 57 0.39 1.32 -17.85
C PRO A 57 0.83 0.93 -16.41
N VAL A 58 1.20 -0.33 -16.19
CA VAL A 58 1.72 -0.80 -14.89
C VAL A 58 3.08 -0.18 -14.61
N ALA A 59 3.97 -0.12 -15.61
CA ALA A 59 5.26 0.53 -15.48
C ALA A 59 5.10 2.05 -15.26
N SER A 60 4.22 2.71 -16.02
CA SER A 60 3.88 4.13 -15.87
C SER A 60 3.40 4.46 -14.44
N MET A 61 2.41 3.71 -13.93
CA MET A 61 1.91 3.87 -12.57
C MET A 61 2.95 3.56 -11.50
N CYS A 62 3.78 2.53 -11.69
CA CYS A 62 4.85 2.17 -10.76
C CYS A 62 5.83 3.34 -10.57
N VAL A 63 6.27 3.97 -11.67
CA VAL A 63 7.14 5.15 -11.64
C VAL A 63 6.41 6.35 -11.02
N ARG A 64 5.16 6.61 -11.42
CA ARG A 64 4.33 7.70 -10.87
C ARG A 64 4.23 7.62 -9.34
N PHE A 65 3.80 6.48 -8.82
CA PHE A 65 3.63 6.25 -7.39
C PHE A 65 4.95 6.30 -6.62
N ALA A 66 6.05 5.78 -7.18
CA ALA A 66 7.37 5.91 -6.58
C ALA A 66 7.80 7.39 -6.47
N CYS A 67 7.66 8.16 -7.56
CA CYS A 67 7.99 9.58 -7.60
C CYS A 67 7.14 10.43 -6.65
N GLU A 68 5.81 10.24 -6.64
CA GLU A 68 4.89 10.93 -5.73
C GLU A 68 5.19 10.60 -4.26
N THR A 69 5.46 9.33 -3.94
CA THR A 69 5.84 8.90 -2.60
C THR A 69 7.15 9.57 -2.16
N MET A 70 8.19 9.57 -3.01
CA MET A 70 9.45 10.25 -2.71
C MET A 70 9.27 11.77 -2.55
N ARG A 71 8.48 12.43 -3.42
CA ARG A 71 8.15 13.86 -3.30
C ARG A 71 7.45 14.16 -1.97
N TYR A 72 6.50 13.32 -1.54
CA TYR A 72 5.84 13.47 -0.25
C TYR A 72 6.83 13.33 0.91
N MET A 73 7.70 12.32 0.89
CA MET A 73 8.71 12.11 1.94
C MET A 73 9.73 13.25 2.03
N VAL A 74 10.19 13.76 0.89
CA VAL A 74 11.09 14.94 0.80
C VAL A 74 10.38 16.19 1.30
N SER A 75 9.19 16.50 0.78
CA SER A 75 8.40 17.68 1.18
C SER A 75 8.07 17.67 2.67
N ARG A 76 7.82 16.50 3.25
CA ARG A 76 7.52 16.35 4.68
C ARG A 76 8.76 16.48 5.56
N ALA A 77 9.94 16.05 5.10
CA ALA A 77 11.20 16.33 5.79
C ALA A 77 11.49 17.85 5.77
N CYS A 78 11.43 18.47 4.59
CA CYS A 78 11.74 19.89 4.39
C CYS A 78 10.75 20.89 5.00
N ARG A 79 9.62 20.43 5.58
CA ARG A 79 8.66 21.28 6.30
C ARG A 79 8.89 21.34 7.82
N GLY A 80 9.84 20.56 8.36
CA GLY A 80 10.24 20.66 9.76
C GLY A 80 11.12 21.89 10.04
N PRO A 81 11.25 22.34 11.30
CA PRO A 81 12.22 23.34 11.67
C PRO A 81 13.64 22.81 11.40
N CYS A 82 14.30 23.40 10.41
CA CYS A 82 15.69 23.12 9.99
C CYS A 82 15.96 21.66 9.59
N CYS A 83 15.74 21.31 8.31
CA CYS A 83 16.43 20.16 7.69
C CYS A 83 17.94 20.34 7.84
N VAL A 84 18.61 19.52 8.65
CA VAL A 84 20.07 19.54 8.77
C VAL A 84 20.70 18.59 7.76
N ALA A 85 21.97 18.82 7.39
CA ALA A 85 22.69 17.94 6.46
C ALA A 85 22.72 16.47 6.91
N ALA A 86 22.66 16.21 8.21
CA ALA A 86 22.59 14.88 8.81
C ALA A 86 21.29 14.10 8.47
N ASP A 87 20.20 14.77 8.09
CA ASP A 87 18.92 14.13 7.72
C ASP A 87 18.92 13.57 6.28
N ILE A 88 19.85 14.02 5.44
CA ILE A 88 19.91 13.67 4.02
C ILE A 88 20.23 12.17 3.81
N PRO A 89 21.24 11.54 4.45
CA PRO A 89 21.50 10.12 4.24
C PRO A 89 20.33 9.20 4.67
N PRO A 90 19.67 9.42 5.83
CA PRO A 90 18.41 8.73 6.16
C PRO A 90 17.29 8.93 5.12
N LEU A 91 17.14 10.14 4.57
CA LEU A 91 16.14 10.43 3.54
C LEU A 91 16.42 9.66 2.23
N LEU A 92 17.66 9.66 1.75
CA LEU A 92 18.08 8.92 0.56
C LEU A 92 17.86 7.40 0.71
N ARG A 93 18.18 6.82 1.88
CA ARG A 93 17.90 5.41 2.18
C ARG A 93 16.39 5.08 2.11
N ARG A 94 15.53 5.99 2.58
CA ARG A 94 14.06 5.84 2.49
C ARG A 94 13.58 5.91 1.04
N CYS A 95 14.07 6.85 0.24
CA CYS A 95 13.74 6.92 -1.20
C CYS A 95 14.19 5.65 -1.95
N ALA A 96 15.39 5.13 -1.66
CA ALA A 96 15.87 3.87 -2.22
C ALA A 96 15.07 2.64 -1.73
N ALA A 97 14.46 2.69 -0.54
CA ALA A 97 13.52 1.67 -0.09
C ALA A 97 12.20 1.75 -0.89
N VAL A 98 11.63 2.95 -1.07
CA VAL A 98 10.42 3.18 -1.90
C VAL A 98 10.61 2.65 -3.32
N ALA A 99 11.74 2.96 -3.98
CA ALA A 99 12.03 2.45 -5.33
C ALA A 99 12.00 0.91 -5.41
N ARG A 100 12.59 0.23 -4.42
CA ARG A 100 12.63 -1.25 -4.33
C ARG A 100 11.29 -1.88 -3.97
N VAL A 101 10.40 -1.15 -3.29
CA VAL A 101 9.04 -1.61 -3.00
C VAL A 101 8.13 -1.38 -4.21
N ALA A 102 8.25 -0.22 -4.87
CA ALA A 102 7.54 0.07 -6.11
C ALA A 102 7.87 -0.94 -7.22
N LEU A 103 9.15 -1.29 -7.43
CA LEU A 103 9.53 -2.33 -8.39
C LEU A 103 8.89 -3.69 -8.08
N ARG A 104 8.80 -4.07 -6.80
CA ARG A 104 8.12 -5.31 -6.37
C ARG A 104 6.62 -5.24 -6.61
N TRP A 105 5.99 -4.09 -6.35
CA TRP A 105 4.58 -3.84 -6.68
C TRP A 105 4.30 -3.92 -8.19
N GLY A 106 5.14 -3.28 -9.01
CA GLY A 106 5.01 -3.32 -10.47
C GLY A 106 5.12 -4.73 -11.03
N ARG A 107 6.03 -5.56 -10.48
CA ARG A 107 6.12 -6.99 -10.80
C ARG A 107 4.86 -7.76 -10.39
N ALA A 108 4.33 -7.56 -9.18
CA ALA A 108 3.11 -8.23 -8.71
C ALA A 108 1.86 -7.81 -9.50
N MET A 109 1.78 -6.57 -9.97
CA MET A 109 0.71 -6.10 -10.85
C MET A 109 0.86 -6.69 -12.27
N HIS A 110 2.08 -6.77 -12.80
CA HIS A 110 2.33 -7.36 -14.10
C HIS A 110 2.05 -8.87 -14.13
N ASP A 111 2.48 -9.61 -13.10
CA ASP A 111 2.12 -11.00 -12.84
C ASP A 111 0.59 -11.21 -12.80
N ALA A 112 -0.13 -10.36 -12.06
CA ALA A 112 -1.58 -10.37 -12.06
C ALA A 112 -2.17 -10.09 -13.45
N LYS A 113 -1.53 -9.29 -14.33
CA LYS A 113 -1.99 -9.03 -15.71
C LYS A 113 -1.80 -10.24 -16.63
N LEU A 114 -0.76 -11.05 -16.38
CA LEU A 114 -0.51 -12.28 -17.15
C LEU A 114 -1.51 -13.39 -16.76
N HIS A 115 -1.86 -13.48 -15.48
CA HIS A 115 -2.76 -14.53 -14.97
C HIS A 115 -4.25 -14.15 -14.99
N LEU A 116 -4.59 -12.86 -15.06
CA LEU A 116 -5.96 -12.37 -14.99
C LEU A 116 -6.25 -11.48 -16.21
N ALA A 117 -7.41 -11.69 -16.83
CA ALA A 117 -7.89 -10.90 -17.96
C ALA A 117 -8.35 -9.49 -17.50
N TYR A 118 -7.39 -8.65 -17.10
CA TYR A 118 -7.62 -7.24 -16.75
C TYR A 118 -6.94 -6.27 -17.72
N THR A 119 -7.61 -5.14 -17.95
CA THR A 119 -7.06 -3.97 -18.63
C THR A 119 -6.90 -2.83 -17.64
N MET A 120 -5.98 -1.91 -17.91
CA MET A 120 -5.69 -0.78 -17.04
C MET A 120 -5.19 0.40 -17.86
N ASP A 121 -5.65 1.61 -17.55
CA ASP A 121 -5.22 2.84 -18.21
C ASP A 121 -4.05 3.54 -17.49
N ASN A 122 -3.67 4.75 -17.93
CA ASN A 122 -2.57 5.51 -17.33
C ASN A 122 -3.02 6.29 -16.08
N GLU A 123 -4.32 6.53 -15.97
CA GLU A 123 -5.01 7.26 -14.93
C GLU A 123 -5.09 6.39 -13.66
N GLY A 124 -5.23 5.08 -13.84
CA GLY A 124 -5.24 4.05 -12.81
C GLY A 124 -6.56 3.28 -12.72
N TYR A 125 -7.49 3.45 -13.66
CA TYR A 125 -8.69 2.63 -13.72
C TYR A 125 -8.34 1.25 -14.25
N LEU A 126 -8.80 0.22 -13.55
CA LEU A 126 -8.59 -1.19 -13.86
C LEU A 126 -9.95 -1.86 -14.05
N THR A 127 -10.10 -2.61 -15.14
CA THR A 127 -11.28 -3.46 -15.38
C THR A 127 -10.83 -4.91 -15.54
N LEU A 128 -11.48 -5.83 -14.82
CA LEU A 128 -11.17 -7.27 -14.78
C LEU A 128 -12.45 -8.06 -15.08
N LYS A 129 -12.41 -8.99 -16.04
CA LYS A 129 -13.52 -9.93 -16.29
C LYS A 129 -13.27 -11.26 -15.59
N VAL A 130 -14.26 -11.74 -14.83
CA VAL A 130 -14.18 -13.00 -14.07
C VAL A 130 -15.31 -13.93 -14.49
N ALA A 131 -14.95 -15.08 -15.04
CA ALA A 131 -15.88 -16.14 -15.42
C ALA A 131 -15.90 -17.30 -14.40
N ASN A 132 -17.07 -17.55 -13.83
CA ASN A 132 -17.39 -18.67 -12.94
C ASN A 132 -18.25 -19.67 -13.72
N VAL A 133 -17.61 -20.76 -14.15
CA VAL A 133 -18.21 -21.79 -15.02
C VAL A 133 -19.33 -22.56 -14.30
N PRO A 134 -19.20 -23.00 -13.03
CA PRO A 134 -20.31 -23.60 -12.28
C PRO A 134 -21.57 -22.74 -12.24
N LEU A 135 -21.45 -21.43 -11.99
CA LEU A 135 -22.58 -20.50 -11.99
C LEU A 135 -22.97 -19.99 -13.39
N ARG A 136 -22.33 -20.48 -14.46
CA ARG A 136 -22.48 -19.97 -15.84
C ARG A 136 -22.43 -18.44 -15.93
N SER A 137 -21.64 -17.82 -15.05
CA SER A 137 -21.69 -16.40 -14.75
C SER A 137 -20.40 -15.68 -15.11
N VAL A 138 -20.54 -14.46 -15.62
CA VAL A 138 -19.46 -13.52 -15.96
C VAL A 138 -19.77 -12.16 -15.33
N TRP A 139 -18.84 -11.70 -14.50
CA TRP A 139 -18.87 -10.35 -13.93
C TRP A 139 -17.70 -9.51 -14.44
N GLU A 140 -17.90 -8.21 -14.47
CA GLU A 140 -16.88 -7.20 -14.70
C GLU A 140 -16.62 -6.45 -13.40
N VAL A 141 -15.38 -6.50 -12.91
CA VAL A 141 -14.92 -5.76 -11.74
C VAL A 141 -14.20 -4.51 -12.23
N SER A 142 -14.67 -3.33 -11.84
CA SER A 142 -13.95 -2.07 -12.05
C SER A 142 -13.43 -1.54 -10.73
N MET A 143 -12.25 -0.92 -10.74
CA MET A 143 -11.65 -0.26 -9.57
C MET A 143 -10.70 0.85 -10.01
N ARG A 144 -10.40 1.80 -9.12
CA ARG A 144 -9.41 2.86 -9.34
C ARG A 144 -8.22 2.63 -8.43
N VAL A 145 -7.04 2.47 -9.01
CA VAL A 145 -5.77 2.40 -8.29
C VAL A 145 -5.23 3.81 -8.09
N GLU A 146 -5.06 4.21 -6.84
CA GLU A 146 -4.72 5.56 -6.43
C GLU A 146 -3.69 5.53 -5.29
N LEU A 147 -2.80 6.52 -5.24
CA LEU A 147 -1.84 6.66 -4.14
C LEU A 147 -2.52 7.40 -2.98
N VAL A 148 -2.58 6.77 -1.80
CA VAL A 148 -3.25 7.34 -0.63
C VAL A 148 -2.32 7.53 0.54
N VAL A 149 -2.67 8.45 1.43
CA VAL A 149 -2.00 8.72 2.68
C VAL A 149 -3.03 8.59 3.79
N ASP A 150 -2.86 7.61 4.68
CA ASP A 150 -3.59 7.58 5.94
C ASP A 150 -2.94 8.57 6.92
N ASP A 151 -3.78 9.25 7.71
CA ASP A 151 -3.36 10.38 8.54
C ASP A 151 -2.28 10.07 9.59
N GLY A 152 -1.66 11.15 10.08
CA GLY A 152 -0.92 11.15 11.34
C GLY A 152 0.56 10.77 11.26
N ARG A 153 0.98 9.82 10.40
CA ARG A 153 2.42 9.57 10.14
C ARG A 153 2.78 8.68 8.94
N ALA A 154 1.85 7.99 8.28
CA ALA A 154 2.16 6.94 7.30
C ALA A 154 2.95 7.43 6.06
N ALA A 155 3.58 6.48 5.36
CA ALA A 155 4.09 6.70 4.00
C ALA A 155 2.96 6.44 2.99
N PRO A 156 2.91 7.17 1.86
CA PRO A 156 1.93 6.90 0.80
C PRO A 156 2.01 5.46 0.27
N TRP A 157 0.86 4.88 -0.08
CA TRP A 157 0.77 3.51 -0.61
C TRP A 157 -0.36 3.36 -1.67
N PRO A 158 -0.23 2.46 -2.68
CA PRO A 158 -1.26 2.27 -3.69
C PRO A 158 -2.48 1.49 -3.19
N ARG A 159 -3.64 2.16 -3.15
CA ARG A 159 -4.96 1.60 -2.83
C ARG A 159 -5.73 1.25 -4.08
N ALA A 160 -6.45 0.12 -4.06
CA ALA A 160 -7.53 -0.16 -5.01
C ALA A 160 -8.83 0.37 -4.40
N GLY A 161 -9.20 1.59 -4.76
CA GLY A 161 -10.42 2.27 -4.35
C GLY A 161 -11.58 2.07 -5.34
N ALA A 162 -12.76 2.56 -4.95
CA ALA A 162 -13.97 2.59 -5.79
C ALA A 162 -14.30 1.24 -6.49
N VAL A 163 -14.06 0.11 -5.82
CA VAL A 163 -14.33 -1.21 -6.38
C VAL A 163 -15.82 -1.39 -6.63
N ARG A 164 -16.20 -1.79 -7.84
CA ARG A 164 -17.56 -2.05 -8.29
C ARG A 164 -17.60 -3.36 -9.04
N VAL A 165 -18.71 -4.09 -8.93
CA VAL A 165 -18.96 -5.33 -9.68
C VAL A 165 -20.22 -5.13 -10.51
N ALA A 166 -20.09 -5.20 -11.83
CA ALA A 166 -21.19 -5.22 -12.79
C ALA A 166 -21.42 -6.66 -13.26
N ARG A 167 -22.69 -7.02 -13.50
CA ARG A 167 -23.03 -8.30 -14.15
C ARG A 167 -22.95 -8.11 -15.66
N VAL A 168 -22.28 -9.03 -16.35
CA VAL A 168 -22.25 -9.06 -17.83
C VAL A 168 -23.17 -10.16 -18.33
N VAL A 169 -23.04 -11.36 -17.75
CA VAL A 169 -23.95 -12.49 -17.93
C VAL A 169 -24.05 -13.17 -16.57
N SER A 170 -25.01 -12.82 -15.71
CA SER A 170 -25.17 -13.50 -14.42
C SER A 170 -26.53 -13.25 -13.79
N ASP A 171 -27.24 -14.33 -13.49
CA ASP A 171 -28.49 -14.30 -12.73
C ASP A 171 -28.23 -14.02 -11.23
N VAL A 172 -27.00 -14.24 -10.76
CA VAL A 172 -26.61 -14.20 -9.35
C VAL A 172 -26.14 -12.79 -8.93
N PRO A 173 -26.82 -12.14 -7.96
CA PRO A 173 -26.33 -10.94 -7.30
C PRO A 173 -24.90 -11.01 -6.76
N VAL A 174 -24.20 -9.89 -6.82
CA VAL A 174 -23.05 -9.61 -5.95
C VAL A 174 -23.38 -8.31 -5.23
N HIS A 175 -23.66 -8.39 -3.94
CA HIS A 175 -24.06 -7.22 -3.16
C HIS A 175 -22.84 -6.46 -2.65
N GLU A 176 -22.94 -5.13 -2.59
CA GLU A 176 -21.82 -4.27 -2.18
C GLU A 176 -21.33 -4.56 -0.75
N HIS A 177 -22.20 -5.06 0.13
CA HIS A 177 -21.82 -5.46 1.49
C HIS A 177 -20.94 -6.73 1.51
N GLU A 178 -21.15 -7.69 0.59
CA GLU A 178 -20.30 -8.87 0.42
C GLU A 178 -18.91 -8.45 -0.04
N LEU A 179 -18.87 -7.56 -1.04
CA LEU A 179 -17.66 -6.94 -1.56
C LEU A 179 -16.86 -6.25 -0.45
N ARG A 180 -17.51 -5.41 0.36
CA ARG A 180 -16.88 -4.77 1.53
C ARG A 180 -16.36 -5.81 2.53
N ARG A 181 -17.10 -6.88 2.82
CA ARG A 181 -16.69 -7.97 3.73
C ARG A 181 -15.44 -8.70 3.23
N ALA A 182 -15.37 -9.03 1.93
CA ALA A 182 -14.22 -9.69 1.31
C ALA A 182 -12.93 -8.84 1.36
N LEU A 183 -13.07 -7.51 1.29
CA LEU A 183 -11.97 -6.55 1.26
C LEU A 183 -11.59 -5.96 2.62
N ALA A 184 -12.44 -6.06 3.64
CA ALA A 184 -12.27 -5.44 4.97
C ALA A 184 -10.91 -5.71 5.62
N HIS A 185 -10.36 -6.91 5.41
CA HIS A 185 -9.10 -7.38 6.01
C HIS A 185 -7.89 -7.29 5.05
N THR A 186 -7.94 -6.44 4.03
CA THR A 186 -6.78 -6.22 3.13
C THR A 186 -5.79 -5.25 3.79
N PRO A 187 -4.52 -5.61 4.02
CA PRO A 187 -3.54 -4.74 4.67
C PRO A 187 -3.36 -3.39 3.94
N ARG A 188 -3.13 -2.33 4.71
CA ARG A 188 -2.93 -0.94 4.23
C ARG A 188 -1.45 -0.67 3.98
N ASP A 189 -0.90 -1.29 2.95
CA ASP A 189 0.50 -1.17 2.56
C ASP A 189 0.65 -1.18 1.03
N TRP A 190 1.90 -1.24 0.56
CA TRP A 190 2.20 -1.28 -0.87
C TRP A 190 1.66 -2.48 -1.63
N GLY A 191 1.32 -3.60 -0.97
CA GLY A 191 0.71 -4.75 -1.63
C GLY A 191 -0.83 -4.71 -1.63
N HIS A 192 -1.48 -3.65 -1.14
CA HIS A 192 -2.93 -3.59 -1.04
C HIS A 192 -3.61 -3.79 -2.40
N ALA A 193 -3.28 -2.99 -3.42
CA ALA A 193 -3.91 -3.07 -4.73
C ALA A 193 -3.84 -4.48 -5.38
N PRO A 194 -2.67 -5.14 -5.53
CA PRO A 194 -2.62 -6.49 -6.10
C PRO A 194 -3.37 -7.53 -5.27
N ARG A 195 -3.39 -7.41 -3.93
CA ARG A 195 -4.18 -8.31 -3.07
C ARG A 195 -5.68 -8.11 -3.24
N THR A 196 -6.16 -6.87 -3.39
CA THR A 196 -7.56 -6.58 -3.68
C THR A 196 -7.97 -7.21 -5.01
N ILE A 197 -7.17 -7.07 -6.06
CA ILE A 197 -7.40 -7.70 -7.37
C ILE A 197 -7.50 -9.23 -7.23
N TRP A 198 -6.52 -9.87 -6.58
CA TRP A 198 -6.51 -11.32 -6.37
C TRP A 198 -7.64 -11.83 -5.48
N ARG A 199 -8.02 -11.08 -4.43
CA ARG A 199 -9.19 -11.40 -3.59
C ARG A 199 -10.48 -11.31 -4.38
N MET A 200 -10.65 -10.28 -5.20
CA MET A 200 -11.84 -10.12 -6.05
C MET A 200 -11.97 -11.23 -7.08
N PHE A 201 -10.86 -11.57 -7.75
CA PHE A 201 -10.83 -12.71 -8.66
C PHE A 201 -11.23 -14.01 -7.96
N ARG A 202 -10.58 -14.34 -6.82
CA ARG A 202 -10.87 -15.58 -6.09
C ARG A 202 -12.29 -15.63 -5.55
N TYR A 203 -12.82 -14.52 -5.02
CA TYR A 203 -14.18 -14.43 -4.51
C TYR A 203 -15.20 -14.76 -5.61
N LEU A 204 -15.15 -14.05 -6.73
CA LEU A 204 -16.09 -14.25 -7.84
C LEU A 204 -15.90 -15.61 -8.53
N LYS A 205 -14.65 -16.09 -8.66
CA LYS A 205 -14.34 -17.38 -9.28
C LYS A 205 -14.92 -18.57 -8.52
N HIS A 206 -15.09 -18.46 -7.21
CA HIS A 206 -15.59 -19.53 -6.33
C HIS A 206 -16.94 -19.23 -5.67
N LYS A 207 -17.57 -18.09 -5.94
CA LYS A 207 -18.93 -17.79 -5.46
C LYS A 207 -19.89 -18.91 -5.88
N THR A 208 -20.81 -19.26 -4.98
CA THR A 208 -21.83 -20.30 -5.13
C THR A 208 -23.23 -19.68 -5.07
N ARG A 209 -24.29 -20.48 -5.25
CA ARG A 209 -25.68 -20.05 -4.98
C ARG A 209 -25.99 -20.08 -3.49
N ASP A 210 -25.39 -21.00 -2.75
CA ASP A 210 -25.68 -21.24 -1.34
C ASP A 210 -25.16 -20.10 -0.44
N ASP A 211 -24.18 -19.33 -0.92
CA ASP A 211 -23.74 -18.06 -0.31
C ASP A 211 -24.90 -17.07 -0.08
N GLU A 212 -25.98 -17.14 -0.88
CA GLU A 212 -27.17 -16.28 -0.74
C GLU A 212 -28.18 -16.85 0.28
N LEU A 213 -28.33 -18.18 0.35
CA LEU A 213 -29.26 -18.86 1.27
C LEU A 213 -28.86 -18.71 2.74
N LEU A 214 -27.59 -18.39 3.03
CA LEU A 214 -27.08 -18.11 4.37
C LEU A 214 -27.22 -16.62 4.78
N LEU A 215 -27.80 -15.78 3.92
CA LEU A 215 -27.96 -14.33 4.11
C LEU A 215 -29.42 -13.84 3.96
N ALA A 216 -30.35 -14.75 3.67
CA ALA A 216 -31.80 -14.53 3.59
C ALA A 216 -32.52 -14.95 4.88
#